data_AF-A0A5C7P3X3-F1
#
_entry.id   AF-A0A5C7P3X3-F1
#
_cell.length_a   1.000
_cell.length_b   1.000
_cell.length_c   1.000
_cell.angle_alpha   90.00
_cell.angle_beta   90.00
_cell.angle_gamma   90.00
#
_symmetry.space_group_name_H-M   'P 1'
#
loop_
_entity.id
_entity.type
_entity.pdbx_description
1 polymer ?
#
loop_
_entity_poly.entity_id
_entity_poly.type
_entity_poly.pdbx_seq_one_letter_code
_entity_poly.pdbx_strand_id
1 'polypeptide(L)'
;MEQAELAELLPAEIPGLLRYATSMVRDQQLAEDLVGDTCVRALERAASFRGDAALATWLHRILHNLAVDRARAQREVPAEDVEAEVELRWQDNDYTVDAAVVVARAETAAELHDALIRLPYSHRAVVVLHDAHGMTAAEAAAVCGISVPAAKQRLRRGRMMLVTALAEGVERRRAVRGVPLSCWEARRRVSDFLDHDVDEATAVMLQTHLASCPTCPALYASLVAATDALAAGEDAARRRDPDSTIPPGIEQRLRAASRPDRH
;
A
#
# COMPACT_ATOMS: atom_id res chain seq x y z
N MET A 1 -26.51 -15.88 12.02
CA MET A 1 -25.83 -15.83 13.33
C MET A 1 -26.36 -14.65 14.12
N GLU A 2 -26.60 -14.79 15.42
CA GLU A 2 -27.05 -13.66 16.26
C GLU A 2 -25.89 -12.69 16.54
N GLN A 3 -26.21 -11.42 16.82
CA GLN A 3 -25.18 -10.40 17.09
C GLN A 3 -24.33 -10.72 18.31
N ALA A 4 -24.94 -11.26 19.38
CA ALA A 4 -24.24 -11.64 20.60
C ALA A 4 -23.23 -12.78 20.33
N GLU A 5 -23.66 -13.80 19.58
CA GLU A 5 -22.81 -14.92 19.18
C GLU A 5 -21.60 -14.44 18.34
N LEU A 6 -21.83 -13.54 17.38
CA LEU A 6 -20.74 -12.97 16.58
C LEU A 6 -19.76 -12.15 17.44
N ALA A 7 -20.26 -11.39 18.42
CA ALA A 7 -19.45 -10.56 19.30
C ALA A 7 -18.47 -11.37 20.15
N GLU A 8 -18.82 -12.61 20.53
CA GLU A 8 -17.94 -13.52 21.27
C GLU A 8 -16.82 -14.09 20.38
N LEU A 9 -17.09 -14.32 19.09
CA LEU A 9 -16.13 -14.88 18.14
C LEU A 9 -15.17 -13.83 17.56
N LEU A 10 -15.63 -12.58 17.45
CA LEU A 10 -14.89 -11.48 16.83
C LEU A 10 -13.46 -11.29 17.34
N PRO A 11 -13.19 -11.29 18.67
CA PRO A 11 -11.86 -11.04 19.21
C PRO A 11 -10.79 -11.99 18.69
N ALA A 12 -11.14 -13.24 18.40
CA ALA A 12 -10.21 -14.23 17.85
C ALA A 12 -9.80 -13.92 16.40
N GLU A 13 -10.65 -13.22 15.65
CA GLU A 13 -10.44 -12.86 14.24
C GLU A 13 -9.65 -11.56 14.07
N ILE A 14 -9.67 -10.67 15.08
CA ILE A 14 -9.02 -9.35 15.04
C ILE A 14 -7.53 -9.42 14.64
N PRO A 15 -6.69 -10.30 15.20
CA PRO A 15 -5.29 -10.37 14.80
C PRO A 15 -5.09 -10.70 13.32
N GLY A 16 -5.97 -11.53 12.73
CA GLY A 16 -5.97 -11.82 11.30
C GLY A 16 -6.35 -10.59 10.48
N LEU A 17 -7.46 -9.94 10.87
CA LEU A 17 -7.94 -8.73 10.20
C LEU A 17 -6.89 -7.60 10.24
N LEU A 18 -6.21 -7.39 11.37
CA LEU A 18 -5.13 -6.41 11.48
C LEU A 18 -3.98 -6.73 10.54
N ARG A 19 -3.48 -7.98 10.51
CA ARG A 19 -2.41 -8.37 9.57
C ARG A 19 -2.81 -8.11 8.11
N TYR A 20 -4.07 -8.40 7.75
CA TYR A 20 -4.56 -8.11 6.42
C TYR A 20 -4.62 -6.60 6.15
N ALA A 21 -5.26 -5.83 7.04
CA ALA A 21 -5.40 -4.37 6.93
C ALA A 21 -4.03 -3.68 6.80
N THR A 22 -3.06 -4.02 7.65
CA THR A 22 -1.69 -3.50 7.64
C THR A 22 -0.98 -3.74 6.31
N SER A 23 -1.34 -4.80 5.58
CA SER A 23 -0.81 -5.06 4.24
C SER A 23 -1.54 -4.27 3.14
N MET A 24 -2.75 -3.78 3.43
CA MET A 24 -3.62 -3.08 2.47
C MET A 24 -3.47 -1.56 2.52
N VAL A 25 -3.15 -0.97 3.68
CA VAL A 25 -3.06 0.49 3.87
C VAL A 25 -1.65 0.95 4.24
N ARG A 26 -1.39 2.27 4.13
CA ARG A 26 -0.03 2.86 4.19
C ARG A 26 0.44 3.29 5.56
N ASP A 27 -0.39 3.14 6.58
CA ASP A 27 -0.10 3.54 7.95
C ASP A 27 -0.88 2.67 8.95
N GLN A 28 -0.37 2.55 10.18
CA GLN A 28 -0.89 1.66 11.21
C GLN A 28 -2.26 2.09 11.72
N GLN A 29 -2.47 3.38 11.97
CA GLN A 29 -3.73 3.89 12.51
C GLN A 29 -4.88 3.63 11.53
N LEU A 30 -4.61 3.79 10.24
CA LEU A 30 -5.58 3.46 9.19
C LEU A 30 -5.94 1.97 9.16
N ALA A 31 -5.01 1.10 9.54
CA ALA A 31 -5.27 -0.34 9.60
C ALA A 31 -6.18 -0.68 10.79
N GLU A 32 -5.93 -0.04 11.94
CA GLU A 32 -6.73 -0.19 13.15
C GLU A 32 -8.15 0.33 12.97
N ASP A 33 -8.30 1.54 12.41
CA ASP A 33 -9.60 2.13 12.06
C ASP A 33 -10.39 1.20 11.13
N LEU A 34 -9.72 0.67 10.09
CA LEU A 34 -10.34 -0.22 9.12
C LEU A 34 -10.82 -1.53 9.77
N VAL A 35 -10.09 -2.06 10.75
CA VAL A 35 -10.53 -3.23 11.52
C VAL A 35 -11.70 -2.87 12.44
N GLY A 36 -11.66 -1.71 13.10
CA GLY A 36 -12.77 -1.20 13.90
C GLY A 36 -14.06 -1.09 13.09
N ASP A 37 -14.01 -0.43 11.94
CA ASP A 37 -15.13 -0.30 11.02
C ASP A 37 -15.62 -1.66 10.51
N THR A 38 -14.71 -2.59 10.26
CA THR A 38 -15.04 -3.98 9.88
C THR A 38 -15.83 -4.66 10.99
N CYS A 39 -15.41 -4.50 12.24
CA CYS A 39 -16.07 -5.11 13.40
C CYS A 39 -17.49 -4.55 13.59
N VAL A 40 -17.65 -3.22 13.54
CA VAL A 40 -18.96 -2.56 13.61
C VAL A 40 -19.87 -3.07 12.50
N ARG A 41 -19.37 -3.06 11.25
CA ARG A 41 -20.15 -3.51 10.10
C ARG A 41 -20.52 -4.99 10.17
N ALA A 42 -19.64 -5.83 10.70
CA ALA A 42 -19.89 -7.25 10.89
C ALA A 42 -21.03 -7.46 11.90
N LEU A 43 -21.03 -6.75 13.03
CA LEU A 43 -22.08 -6.82 14.03
C LEU A 43 -23.42 -6.33 13.46
N GLU A 44 -23.45 -5.19 12.76
CA GLU A 44 -24.66 -4.70 12.07
C GLU A 44 -25.23 -5.73 11.08
N ARG A 45 -24.35 -6.52 10.44
CA ARG A 45 -24.70 -7.50 9.42
C ARG A 45 -24.70 -8.94 9.91
N ALA A 46 -24.65 -9.20 11.21
CA ALA A 46 -24.51 -10.55 11.78
C ALA A 46 -25.57 -11.53 11.24
N ALA A 47 -26.82 -11.06 11.11
CA ALA A 47 -27.93 -11.85 10.58
C ALA A 47 -27.74 -12.27 9.12
N SER A 48 -26.90 -11.56 8.34
CA SER A 48 -26.61 -11.89 6.95
C SER A 48 -25.57 -13.01 6.79
N PHE A 49 -24.84 -13.36 7.86
CA PHE A 49 -23.92 -14.49 7.82
C PHE A 49 -24.70 -15.80 7.86
N ARG A 50 -24.69 -16.50 6.71
CA ARG A 50 -25.40 -17.77 6.51
C ARG A 50 -24.56 -19.02 6.79
N GLY A 51 -23.27 -18.88 7.08
CA GLY A 51 -22.37 -20.02 7.25
C GLY A 51 -21.93 -20.71 5.95
N ASP A 52 -22.25 -20.13 4.80
CA ASP A 52 -21.86 -20.65 3.47
C ASP A 52 -20.33 -20.60 3.23
N ALA A 53 -19.61 -19.82 4.04
CA ALA A 53 -18.15 -19.69 4.03
C ALA A 53 -17.64 -19.59 5.48
N ALA A 54 -16.34 -19.80 5.68
CA ALA A 54 -15.71 -19.58 6.98
C ALA A 54 -15.91 -18.13 7.45
N LEU A 55 -16.05 -17.94 8.76
CA LEU A 55 -16.22 -16.62 9.39
C LEU A 55 -15.10 -15.66 8.96
N ALA A 56 -13.85 -16.14 8.99
CA ALA A 56 -12.68 -15.40 8.54
C ALA A 56 -12.86 -14.87 7.10
N THR A 57 -13.29 -15.70 6.15
CA THR A 57 -13.52 -15.30 4.75
C THR A 57 -14.59 -14.21 4.64
N TRP A 58 -15.67 -14.33 5.42
CA TRP A 58 -16.74 -13.33 5.43
C TRP A 58 -16.27 -11.98 6.00
N LEU A 59 -15.51 -12.00 7.11
CA LEU A 59 -14.95 -10.78 7.71
C LEU A 59 -13.92 -10.12 6.79
N HIS A 60 -13.03 -10.90 6.15
CA HIS A 60 -12.06 -10.38 5.18
C HIS A 60 -12.75 -9.75 3.97
N ARG A 61 -13.91 -10.28 3.54
CA ARG A 61 -14.73 -9.66 2.49
C ARG A 61 -15.27 -8.29 2.91
N ILE A 62 -15.74 -8.16 4.15
CA ILE A 62 -16.20 -6.86 4.67
C ILE A 62 -15.03 -5.87 4.68
N LEU A 63 -13.89 -6.27 5.25
CA LEU A 63 -12.68 -5.46 5.34
C LEU A 63 -12.19 -5.03 3.95
N HIS A 64 -12.11 -5.97 3.01
CA HIS A 64 -11.67 -5.71 1.64
C HIS A 64 -12.54 -4.63 0.96
N ASN A 65 -13.86 -4.72 1.09
CA ASN A 65 -14.75 -3.73 0.51
C ASN A 65 -14.53 -2.33 1.11
N LEU A 66 -14.42 -2.23 2.44
CA LEU A 66 -14.13 -0.97 3.13
C LEU A 66 -12.78 -0.39 2.70
N ALA A 67 -11.77 -1.25 2.53
CA ALA A 67 -10.44 -0.85 2.07
C ALA A 67 -10.45 -0.35 0.63
N VAL A 68 -11.19 -1.02 -0.27
CA VAL A 68 -11.38 -0.58 -1.66
C VAL A 68 -12.07 0.79 -1.70
N ASP A 69 -13.14 0.96 -0.93
CA ASP A 69 -13.89 2.23 -0.86
C ASP A 69 -12.98 3.37 -0.38
N ARG A 70 -12.17 3.11 0.67
CA ARG A 70 -11.17 4.07 1.17
C ARG A 70 -10.11 4.41 0.12
N ALA A 71 -9.54 3.41 -0.52
CA ALA A 71 -8.48 3.60 -1.50
C ALA A 71 -9.00 4.35 -2.76
N ARG A 72 -10.26 4.13 -3.16
CA ARG A 72 -10.93 4.91 -4.22
C ARG A 72 -11.09 6.38 -3.81
N ALA A 73 -11.53 6.65 -2.58
CA ALA A 73 -11.67 8.02 -2.06
C ALA A 73 -10.34 8.78 -2.04
N GLN A 74 -9.23 8.08 -1.78
CA GLN A 74 -7.88 8.65 -1.74
C GLN A 74 -7.17 8.68 -3.11
N ARG A 75 -7.84 8.28 -4.20
CA ARG A 75 -7.26 8.12 -5.56
C ARG A 75 -6.05 7.18 -5.61
N GLU A 76 -5.93 6.29 -4.63
CA GLU A 76 -4.84 5.30 -4.55
C GLU A 76 -5.11 4.03 -5.35
N VAL A 77 -6.37 3.77 -5.69
CA VAL A 77 -6.72 2.80 -6.72
C VAL A 77 -6.65 3.54 -8.04
N PRO A 78 -5.68 3.27 -8.91
CA PRO A 78 -5.79 3.72 -10.27
C PRO A 78 -7.06 3.10 -10.83
N ALA A 79 -7.89 3.93 -11.48
CA ALA A 79 -8.98 3.44 -12.31
C ALA A 79 -8.44 2.34 -13.24
N GLU A 80 -9.35 1.48 -13.70
CA GLU A 80 -9.16 0.24 -14.46
C GLU A 80 -8.06 0.26 -15.56
N ASP A 81 -7.60 1.44 -15.99
CA ASP A 81 -6.45 1.71 -16.85
C ASP A 81 -5.11 1.07 -16.40
N VAL A 82 -4.81 0.97 -15.09
CA VAL A 82 -3.56 0.30 -14.64
C VAL A 82 -3.64 -1.21 -14.79
N GLU A 83 -4.83 -1.80 -14.74
CA GLU A 83 -4.97 -3.24 -14.97
C GLU A 83 -4.62 -3.57 -16.43
N ALA A 84 -5.04 -2.72 -17.39
CA ALA A 84 -4.68 -2.86 -18.80
C ALA A 84 -3.17 -2.60 -19.07
N GLU A 85 -2.56 -1.60 -18.46
CA GLU A 85 -1.11 -1.33 -18.62
C GLU A 85 -0.24 -2.42 -17.97
N VAL A 86 -0.68 -2.98 -16.83
CA VAL A 86 -0.04 -4.13 -16.18
C VAL A 86 -0.26 -5.41 -17.01
N GLU A 87 -1.43 -5.61 -17.62
CA GLU A 87 -1.70 -6.70 -18.57
C GLU A 87 -0.71 -6.66 -19.75
N LEU A 88 -0.37 -5.46 -20.24
CA LEU A 88 0.58 -5.24 -21.34
C LEU A 88 2.05 -5.41 -20.92
N ARG A 89 2.43 -5.00 -19.71
CA ARG A 89 3.81 -5.12 -19.20
C ARG A 89 4.20 -6.53 -18.77
N TRP A 90 3.22 -7.36 -18.41
CA TRP A 90 3.44 -8.69 -17.82
C TRP A 90 2.76 -9.80 -18.64
N GLN A 91 2.91 -9.75 -19.97
CA GLN A 91 2.34 -10.71 -20.93
C GLN A 91 2.98 -12.10 -20.92
N ASP A 92 3.99 -12.35 -20.09
CA ASP A 92 4.54 -13.68 -19.97
C ASP A 92 3.60 -14.55 -19.13
N ASN A 93 2.81 -15.40 -19.80
CA ASN A 93 1.90 -16.36 -19.19
C ASN A 93 2.57 -17.66 -18.74
N ASP A 94 3.87 -17.86 -19.03
CA ASP A 94 4.60 -19.10 -18.68
C ASP A 94 5.49 -18.95 -17.43
N TYR A 95 5.97 -17.74 -17.13
CA TYR A 95 6.74 -17.43 -15.90
C TYR A 95 5.93 -17.52 -14.59
N THR A 96 5.89 -18.69 -13.94
CA THR A 96 5.27 -18.84 -12.61
C THR A 96 6.30 -18.66 -11.49
N VAL A 97 5.97 -17.86 -10.48
CA VAL A 97 6.81 -17.65 -9.29
C VAL A 97 6.21 -18.40 -8.10
N ASP A 98 7.03 -19.26 -7.49
CA ASP A 98 6.70 -19.95 -6.24
C ASP A 98 6.83 -19.00 -5.04
N ALA A 99 5.98 -19.16 -4.02
CA ALA A 99 6.09 -18.44 -2.76
C ALA A 99 7.45 -18.65 -2.09
N ALA A 100 8.08 -19.83 -2.24
CA ALA A 100 9.42 -20.09 -1.73
C ALA A 100 10.48 -19.13 -2.29
N VAL A 101 10.34 -18.73 -3.56
CA VAL A 101 11.23 -17.77 -4.23
C VAL A 101 11.02 -16.35 -3.70
N VAL A 102 9.79 -16.00 -3.32
CA VAL A 102 9.48 -14.71 -2.67
C VAL A 102 10.11 -14.65 -1.28
N VAL A 103 9.93 -15.72 -0.49
CA VAL A 103 10.48 -15.82 0.88
C VAL A 103 12.01 -15.72 0.86
N ALA A 104 12.69 -16.42 -0.06
CA ALA A 104 14.15 -16.37 -0.17
C ALA A 104 14.69 -14.97 -0.53
N ARG A 105 13.85 -14.08 -1.07
CA ARG A 105 14.23 -12.70 -1.46
C ARG A 105 13.90 -11.66 -0.41
N ALA A 106 13.02 -11.94 0.54
CA ALA A 106 12.67 -11.02 1.62
C ALA A 106 13.60 -11.27 2.82
N GLU A 107 14.51 -10.34 3.10
CA GLU A 107 15.45 -10.48 4.22
C GLU A 107 14.77 -10.21 5.57
N THR A 108 13.69 -9.40 5.58
CA THR A 108 12.93 -9.05 6.79
C THR A 108 11.42 -8.91 6.52
N ALA A 109 10.60 -9.00 7.58
CA ALA A 109 9.16 -8.73 7.50
C ALA A 109 8.85 -7.28 7.08
N ALA A 110 9.69 -6.32 7.48
CA ALA A 110 9.57 -4.92 7.09
C ALA A 110 9.75 -4.73 5.58
N GLU A 111 10.71 -5.44 4.97
CA GLU A 111 10.91 -5.42 3.52
C GLU A 111 9.75 -6.04 2.74
N LEU A 112 9.18 -7.12 3.28
CA LEU A 112 8.03 -7.75 2.66
C LEU A 112 6.83 -6.80 2.63
N HIS A 113 6.51 -6.15 3.75
CA HIS A 113 5.45 -5.14 3.80
C HIS A 113 5.75 -3.94 2.87
N ASP A 114 7.01 -3.50 2.85
CA ASP A 114 7.45 -2.41 1.98
C ASP A 114 7.27 -2.75 0.50
N ALA A 115 7.62 -3.97 0.09
CA ALA A 115 7.44 -4.44 -1.27
C ALA A 115 5.96 -4.63 -1.62
N LEU A 116 5.18 -5.25 -0.73
CA LEU A 116 3.74 -5.48 -0.91
C LEU A 116 3.02 -4.17 -1.22
N ILE A 117 3.27 -3.09 -0.49
CA ILE A 117 2.50 -1.85 -0.68
C ILE A 117 2.71 -1.17 -2.03
N ARG A 118 3.78 -1.52 -2.75
CA ARG A 118 4.06 -1.02 -4.10
C ARG A 118 3.32 -1.77 -5.18
N LEU A 119 2.73 -2.93 -4.87
CA LEU A 119 1.87 -3.63 -5.81
C LEU A 119 0.54 -2.90 -5.94
N PRO A 120 -0.08 -2.90 -7.14
CA PRO A 120 -1.47 -2.52 -7.31
C PRO A 120 -2.35 -3.28 -6.32
N TYR A 121 -3.30 -2.56 -5.73
CA TYR A 121 -4.17 -3.07 -4.66
C TYR A 121 -4.82 -4.43 -5.02
N SER A 122 -5.32 -4.56 -6.25
CA SER A 122 -6.00 -5.78 -6.73
C SER A 122 -5.13 -7.03 -6.72
N HIS A 123 -3.83 -6.90 -7.04
CA HIS A 123 -2.88 -8.00 -7.02
C HIS A 123 -2.39 -8.28 -5.59
N ARG A 124 -2.09 -7.21 -4.85
CA ARG A 124 -1.67 -7.27 -3.44
C ARG A 124 -2.68 -8.01 -2.57
N ALA A 125 -3.97 -7.68 -2.71
CA ALA A 125 -5.05 -8.31 -1.94
C ALA A 125 -5.05 -9.83 -2.11
N VAL A 126 -4.98 -10.33 -3.36
CA VAL A 126 -5.01 -11.77 -3.64
C VAL A 126 -3.76 -12.47 -3.12
N VAL A 127 -2.57 -11.86 -3.26
CA VAL A 127 -1.32 -12.42 -2.74
C VAL A 127 -1.39 -12.57 -1.21
N VAL A 128 -1.81 -11.53 -0.50
CA VAL A 128 -1.84 -11.55 0.98
C VAL A 128 -2.88 -12.55 1.49
N LEU A 129 -4.08 -12.59 0.91
CA LEU A 129 -5.11 -13.54 1.31
C LEU A 129 -4.65 -15.00 1.12
N HIS A 130 -3.99 -15.30 0.00
CA HIS A 130 -3.54 -16.65 -0.28
C HIS A 130 -2.28 -17.02 0.51
N ASP A 131 -1.22 -16.22 0.40
CA ASP A 131 0.12 -16.60 0.87
C ASP A 131 0.35 -16.27 2.35
N ALA A 132 -0.39 -15.31 2.94
CA ALA A 132 -0.26 -14.94 4.35
C ALA A 132 -1.43 -15.39 5.23
N HIS A 133 -2.65 -15.48 4.67
CA HIS A 133 -3.84 -15.96 5.39
C HIS A 133 -4.23 -17.40 5.05
N GLY A 134 -3.48 -18.07 4.17
CA GLY A 134 -3.69 -19.48 3.83
C GLY A 134 -5.01 -19.75 3.10
N MET A 135 -5.69 -18.72 2.58
CA MET A 135 -6.94 -18.89 1.86
C MET A 135 -6.69 -19.54 0.50
N THR A 136 -7.59 -20.42 0.08
CA THR A 136 -7.58 -20.97 -1.26
C THR A 136 -7.84 -19.86 -2.29
N ALA A 137 -7.45 -20.10 -3.55
CA ALA A 137 -7.75 -19.17 -4.65
C ALA A 137 -9.27 -18.91 -4.80
N ALA A 138 -10.13 -19.87 -4.42
CA ALA A 138 -11.57 -19.71 -4.45
C ALA A 138 -12.08 -18.78 -3.33
N GLU A 139 -11.55 -18.92 -2.11
CA GLU A 139 -11.88 -18.04 -0.99
C GLU A 139 -11.37 -16.61 -1.23
N ALA A 140 -10.14 -16.47 -1.73
CA ALA A 140 -9.60 -15.16 -2.12
C ALA A 140 -10.45 -14.50 -3.24
N ALA A 141 -10.94 -15.28 -4.20
CA ALA A 141 -11.85 -14.79 -5.23
C ALA A 141 -13.18 -14.29 -4.63
N ALA A 142 -13.73 -15.02 -3.65
CA ALA A 142 -14.96 -14.66 -2.95
C ALA A 142 -14.79 -13.38 -2.10
N VAL A 143 -13.63 -13.19 -1.46
CA VAL A 143 -13.27 -11.97 -0.72
C VAL A 143 -13.17 -10.78 -1.67
N CYS A 144 -12.43 -10.93 -2.77
CA CYS A 144 -12.16 -9.85 -3.73
C CYS A 144 -13.30 -9.58 -4.72
N GLY A 145 -14.38 -10.38 -4.69
CA GLY A 145 -15.52 -10.22 -5.60
C GLY A 145 -15.19 -10.49 -7.07
N ILE A 146 -14.30 -11.44 -7.36
CA ILE A 146 -13.83 -11.79 -8.72
C ILE A 146 -14.02 -13.28 -9.03
N SER A 147 -13.77 -13.67 -10.28
CA SER A 147 -13.78 -15.09 -10.68
C SER A 147 -12.53 -15.83 -10.18
N VAL A 148 -12.64 -17.14 -9.94
CA VAL A 148 -11.50 -17.99 -9.53
C VAL A 148 -10.36 -17.95 -10.56
N PRO A 149 -10.59 -17.98 -11.89
CA PRO A 149 -9.53 -17.78 -12.87
C PRO A 149 -8.83 -16.42 -12.73
N ALA A 150 -9.58 -15.33 -12.54
CA ALA A 150 -9.00 -14.00 -12.34
C ALA A 150 -8.16 -13.93 -11.06
N ALA A 151 -8.61 -14.57 -9.97
CA ALA A 151 -7.83 -14.67 -8.74
C ALA A 151 -6.51 -15.44 -8.96
N LYS A 152 -6.52 -16.58 -9.66
CA LYS A 152 -5.30 -17.33 -10.00
C LYS A 152 -4.33 -16.51 -10.84
N GLN A 153 -4.85 -15.77 -11.82
CA GLN A 153 -4.06 -14.89 -12.68
C GLN A 153 -3.44 -13.74 -11.88
N ARG A 154 -4.23 -13.05 -11.05
CA ARG A 154 -3.76 -11.98 -10.16
C ARG A 154 -2.77 -12.48 -9.12
N LEU A 155 -2.93 -13.68 -8.59
CA LEU A 155 -1.97 -14.30 -7.66
C LEU A 155 -0.62 -14.51 -8.34
N ARG A 156 -0.62 -15.14 -9.52
CA ARG A 156 0.60 -15.39 -10.30
C ARG A 156 1.33 -14.09 -10.61
N ARG A 157 0.62 -13.10 -11.17
CA ARG A 157 1.20 -11.78 -11.49
C ARG A 157 1.65 -11.03 -10.25
N GLY A 158 0.85 -11.05 -9.18
CA GLY A 158 1.20 -10.42 -7.91
C GLY A 158 2.51 -10.96 -7.35
N ARG A 159 2.75 -12.28 -7.39
CA ARG A 159 4.03 -12.86 -6.96
C ARG A 159 5.21 -12.41 -7.81
N MET A 160 5.04 -12.29 -9.14
CA MET A 160 6.07 -11.76 -10.04
C MET A 160 6.40 -10.31 -9.71
N MET A 161 5.38 -9.47 -9.51
CA MET A 161 5.55 -8.08 -9.13
C MET A 161 6.22 -7.95 -7.76
N LEU A 162 5.87 -8.81 -6.81
CA LEU A 162 6.48 -8.83 -5.49
C LEU A 162 7.97 -9.17 -5.54
N VAL A 163 8.34 -10.15 -6.36
CA VAL A 163 9.74 -10.49 -6.64
C VAL A 163 10.51 -9.27 -7.16
N THR A 164 9.97 -8.57 -8.14
CA THR A 164 10.62 -7.39 -8.72
C THR A 164 10.71 -6.26 -7.70
N ALA A 165 9.64 -6.01 -6.94
CA ALA A 165 9.62 -4.99 -5.89
C ALA A 165 10.62 -5.27 -4.76
N LEU A 166 10.86 -6.55 -4.42
CA LEU A 166 11.90 -6.99 -3.47
C LEU A 166 13.30 -6.78 -4.05
N ALA A 167 13.53 -7.11 -5.33
CA ALA A 167 14.81 -6.87 -5.98
C ALA A 167 15.18 -5.39 -6.06
N GLU A 168 14.22 -4.52 -6.42
CA GLU A 168 14.38 -3.06 -6.38
C GLU A 168 14.57 -2.52 -4.96
N GLY A 169 14.10 -3.26 -3.95
CA GLY A 169 14.30 -2.95 -2.53
C GLY A 169 15.76 -2.91 -2.12
N VAL A 170 16.62 -3.68 -2.77
CA VAL A 170 18.06 -3.72 -2.49
C VAL A 170 18.70 -2.35 -2.74
N GLU A 171 18.39 -1.69 -3.85
CA GLU A 171 18.96 -0.37 -4.16
C GLU A 171 18.42 0.71 -3.21
N ARG A 172 17.13 0.62 -2.82
CA ARG A 172 16.56 1.51 -1.79
C ARG A 172 17.27 1.35 -0.45
N ARG A 173 17.56 0.11 -0.03
CA ARG A 173 18.30 -0.16 1.21
C ARG A 173 19.69 0.48 1.19
N ARG A 174 20.37 0.46 0.06
CA ARG A 174 21.66 1.17 -0.08
C ARG A 174 21.50 2.67 0.11
N ALA A 175 20.43 3.26 -0.44
CA ALA A 175 20.16 4.69 -0.31
C ALA A 175 19.81 5.12 1.13
N VAL A 176 19.08 4.29 1.89
CA VAL A 176 18.72 4.58 3.29
C VAL A 176 19.67 3.96 4.32
N ARG A 177 20.86 3.52 3.90
CA ARG A 177 21.82 2.88 4.81
C ARG A 177 22.32 3.90 5.84
N GLY A 178 22.13 3.60 7.13
CA GLY A 178 22.48 4.50 8.22
C GLY A 178 21.38 5.50 8.60
N VAL A 179 20.23 5.47 7.91
CA VAL A 179 19.03 6.18 8.32
C VAL A 179 18.39 5.43 9.50
N PRO A 180 17.94 6.14 10.55
CA PRO A 180 17.50 5.52 11.80
C PRO A 180 16.15 4.80 11.73
N LEU A 181 15.39 4.97 10.64
CA LEU A 181 14.13 4.25 10.38
C LEU A 181 14.21 3.49 9.05
N SER A 182 13.73 2.25 9.05
CA SER A 182 13.38 1.54 7.82
C SER A 182 12.20 2.23 7.12
N CYS A 183 12.00 1.92 5.82
CA CYS A 183 10.85 2.44 5.08
C CYS A 183 9.54 2.12 5.79
N TRP A 184 9.38 0.88 6.25
CA TRP A 184 8.20 0.40 6.95
C TRP A 184 7.96 1.12 8.29
N GLU A 185 8.99 1.31 9.10
CA GLU A 185 8.83 2.00 10.39
C GLU A 185 8.53 3.48 10.19
N ALA A 186 9.14 4.11 9.19
CA ALA A 186 8.77 5.45 8.78
C ALA A 186 7.28 5.50 8.41
N ARG A 187 6.79 4.54 7.60
CA ARG A 187 5.37 4.47 7.19
C ARG A 187 4.40 4.46 8.35
N ARG A 188 4.66 3.60 9.33
CA ARG A 188 3.78 3.36 10.48
C ARG A 188 3.62 4.55 11.42
N ARG A 189 4.46 5.58 11.25
CA ARG A 189 4.51 6.76 12.11
C ARG A 189 4.12 8.03 11.34
N VAL A 190 3.74 7.91 10.06
CA VAL A 190 3.42 9.10 9.26
C VAL A 190 2.14 9.75 9.76
N SER A 191 1.07 8.99 10.08
CA SER A 191 -0.17 9.61 10.59
C SER A 191 0.08 10.32 11.92
N ASP A 192 0.65 9.62 12.90
CA ASP A 192 1.02 10.21 14.20
C ASP A 192 1.86 11.48 14.04
N PHE A 193 2.82 11.47 13.10
CA PHE A 193 3.65 12.64 12.82
C PHE A 193 2.84 13.82 12.26
N LEU A 194 1.89 13.57 11.36
CA LEU A 194 1.03 14.61 10.79
C LEU A 194 0.06 15.17 11.83
N ASP A 195 -0.39 14.32 12.75
CA ASP A 195 -1.26 14.70 13.87
C ASP A 195 -0.48 15.34 15.04
N HIS A 196 0.85 15.46 14.91
CA HIS A 196 1.76 16.01 15.92
C HIS A 196 1.82 15.16 17.21
N ASP A 197 1.46 13.88 17.11
CA ASP A 197 1.42 12.88 18.18
C ASP A 197 2.67 12.00 18.22
N VAL A 198 3.84 12.56 17.88
CA VAL A 198 5.14 11.89 18.01
C VAL A 198 6.13 12.74 18.80
N ASP A 199 7.06 12.08 19.51
CA ASP A 199 8.14 12.78 20.17
C ASP A 199 9.14 13.42 19.17
N GLU A 200 9.88 14.42 19.64
CA GLU A 200 10.83 15.19 18.83
C GLU A 200 11.89 14.29 18.18
N ALA A 201 12.36 13.26 18.90
CA ALA A 201 13.32 12.30 18.38
C ALA A 201 12.77 11.53 17.18
N THR A 202 11.52 11.05 17.27
CA THR A 202 10.82 10.34 16.20
C THR A 202 10.56 11.25 15.01
N ALA A 203 10.14 12.49 15.25
CA ALA A 203 9.95 13.49 14.20
C ALA A 203 11.24 13.70 13.39
N VAL A 204 12.38 13.89 14.06
CA VAL A 204 13.69 14.05 13.41
C VAL A 204 14.09 12.81 12.63
N MET A 205 13.89 11.61 13.20
CA MET A 205 14.18 10.34 12.52
C MET A 205 13.32 10.18 11.24
N LEU A 206 12.04 10.53 11.30
CA LEU A 206 11.11 10.43 10.16
C LEU A 206 11.46 11.45 9.06
N GLN A 207 11.74 12.70 9.42
CA GLN A 207 12.18 13.73 8.47
C GLN A 207 13.48 13.32 7.78
N THR A 208 14.45 12.78 8.53
CA THR A 208 15.71 12.26 7.98
C THR A 208 15.45 11.14 6.97
N HIS A 209 14.52 10.24 7.28
CA HIS A 209 14.12 9.18 6.35
C HIS A 209 13.48 9.72 5.08
N LEU A 210 12.48 10.61 5.19
CA LEU A 210 11.79 11.19 4.05
C LEU A 210 12.73 11.99 3.14
N ALA A 211 13.73 12.66 3.71
CA ALA A 211 14.75 13.38 2.93
C ALA A 211 15.71 12.43 2.18
N SER A 212 15.93 11.22 2.69
CA SER A 212 16.94 10.29 2.18
C SER A 212 16.36 9.19 1.27
N CYS A 213 15.09 8.83 1.47
CA CYS A 213 14.45 7.73 0.76
C CYS A 213 13.89 8.20 -0.60
N PRO A 214 14.28 7.58 -1.72
CA PRO A 214 13.84 8.01 -3.05
C PRO A 214 12.37 7.65 -3.37
N THR A 215 11.69 6.88 -2.50
CA THR A 215 10.33 6.36 -2.80
C THR A 215 9.28 6.68 -1.75
N CYS A 216 9.66 6.88 -0.48
CA CYS A 216 8.68 7.17 0.57
C CYS A 216 7.96 8.52 0.36
N PRO A 217 8.61 9.63 -0.02
CA PRO A 217 7.92 10.92 -0.21
C PRO A 217 6.78 10.87 -1.23
N ALA A 218 6.97 10.18 -2.36
CA ALA A 218 5.93 10.04 -3.38
C ALA A 218 4.70 9.27 -2.89
N LEU A 219 4.89 8.31 -1.96
CA LEU A 219 3.80 7.54 -1.37
C LEU A 219 2.96 8.38 -0.39
N TYR A 220 3.52 9.47 0.13
CA TYR A 220 2.88 10.36 1.10
C TYR A 220 2.66 11.77 0.56
N ALA A 221 2.90 12.02 -0.73
CA ALA A 221 2.86 13.36 -1.30
C ALA A 221 1.50 14.05 -1.11
N SER A 222 0.40 13.29 -1.07
CA SER A 222 -0.95 13.78 -0.74
C SER A 222 -1.11 14.18 0.73
N LEU A 223 -0.39 13.52 1.64
CA LEU A 223 -0.46 13.73 3.08
C LEU A 223 0.52 14.82 3.54
N VAL A 224 1.75 14.83 3.03
CA VAL A 224 2.79 15.82 3.34
C VAL A 224 2.48 17.20 2.75
N ALA A 225 1.95 17.27 1.52
CA ALA A 225 1.57 18.56 0.92
C ALA A 225 0.36 19.22 1.60
N ALA A 226 -0.49 18.43 2.28
CA ALA A 226 -1.60 18.94 3.06
C ALA A 226 -1.11 19.57 4.37
N THR A 227 -0.15 18.95 5.06
CA THR A 227 0.46 19.51 6.27
C THR A 227 1.40 20.68 5.98
N ASP A 228 2.17 20.66 4.89
CA ASP A 228 2.95 21.84 4.48
C ASP A 228 2.05 23.05 4.18
N ALA A 229 0.83 22.80 3.67
CA ALA A 229 -0.16 23.84 3.42
C ALA A 229 -0.88 24.32 4.71
N LEU A 230 -1.07 23.44 5.69
CA LEU A 230 -1.71 23.76 6.98
C LEU A 230 -0.72 24.41 7.98
N ALA A 231 0.53 23.95 8.01
CA ALA A 231 1.62 24.54 8.79
C ALA A 231 2.06 25.92 8.23
N ALA A 232 1.80 26.20 6.95
CA ALA A 232 2.03 27.50 6.33
C ALA A 232 0.91 28.54 6.61
N GLY A 233 0.05 28.31 7.61
CA GLY A 233 -0.98 29.24 8.09
C GLY A 233 -0.41 30.50 8.73
N GLU A 234 0.21 31.35 7.90
CA GLU A 234 0.39 32.81 7.97
C GLU A 234 1.21 33.31 6.76
N ASP A 235 1.93 32.43 6.06
CA ASP A 235 2.78 32.75 4.89
C ASP A 235 2.25 32.22 3.53
N ALA A 236 1.16 31.44 3.54
CA ALA A 236 0.60 30.76 2.36
C ALA A 236 -0.02 31.67 1.27
N ALA A 237 -0.14 32.99 1.48
CA ALA A 237 -0.68 33.92 0.49
C ALA A 237 0.26 34.19 -0.71
N ARG A 238 1.51 33.70 -0.69
CA ARG A 238 2.49 33.93 -1.78
C ARG A 238 2.75 32.73 -2.68
N ARG A 239 2.14 31.57 -2.42
CA ARG A 239 2.46 30.34 -3.16
C ARG A 239 1.21 29.50 -3.44
N ARG A 240 0.34 30.01 -4.30
CA ARG A 240 -0.50 29.19 -5.19
C ARG A 240 -1.07 30.07 -6.29
N ASP A 241 -0.79 29.70 -7.54
CA ASP A 241 -1.78 29.65 -8.63
C ASP A 241 -1.25 28.71 -9.74
N PRO A 242 -2.10 28.10 -10.60
CA PRO A 242 -2.08 26.67 -10.82
C PRO A 242 -1.76 26.37 -12.29
N ASP A 243 -1.48 25.11 -12.56
CA ASP A 243 -1.61 24.45 -13.86
C ASP A 243 -0.82 24.99 -15.09
N SER A 244 -0.16 24.02 -15.75
CA SER A 244 0.47 24.10 -17.08
C SER A 244 1.70 25.04 -17.17
N THR A 245 2.79 24.78 -17.90
CA THR A 245 3.12 23.87 -19.00
C THR A 245 4.66 23.81 -19.06
N ILE A 246 5.24 22.79 -19.70
CA ILE A 246 6.70 22.67 -19.93
C ILE A 246 7.30 23.99 -20.47
N PRO A 247 8.38 24.56 -19.89
CA PRO A 247 8.92 25.83 -20.35
C PRO A 247 9.63 25.73 -21.72
N PRO A 248 9.37 26.64 -22.68
CA PRO A 248 10.19 26.77 -23.88
C PRO A 248 11.56 27.35 -23.51
N GLY A 249 12.64 26.69 -23.96
CA GLY A 249 14.03 27.12 -23.75
C GLY A 249 14.98 26.05 -23.21
N ILE A 250 14.47 24.94 -22.66
CA ILE A 250 15.31 23.81 -22.22
C ILE A 250 15.94 23.08 -23.43
N GLU A 251 15.24 23.06 -24.57
CA GLU A 251 15.73 22.46 -25.83
C GLU A 251 16.98 23.18 -26.38
N GLN A 252 17.13 24.48 -26.14
CA GLN A 252 18.28 25.25 -26.59
C GLN A 252 19.51 25.07 -25.68
N ARG A 253 19.29 24.78 -24.38
CA ARG A 253 20.35 24.45 -23.42
C ARG A 253 20.95 23.06 -23.67
N LEU A 254 20.14 22.12 -24.17
CA LEU A 254 20.61 20.81 -24.64
C LEU A 254 21.44 20.88 -25.94
N ARG A 255 21.30 21.92 -26.76
CA ARG A 255 22.14 22.15 -27.97
C ARG A 255 23.40 22.97 -27.70
N ALA A 256 23.40 23.82 -26.67
CA ALA A 256 24.53 24.72 -26.36
C ALA A 256 25.62 24.07 -25.49
N ALA A 257 25.28 23.08 -24.66
CA ALA A 257 26.26 22.39 -23.81
C ALA A 257 27.20 21.42 -24.56
N SER A 258 27.02 21.25 -25.87
CA SER A 258 27.83 20.39 -26.77
C SER A 258 28.95 21.13 -27.51
N ARG A 259 29.48 22.27 -27.01
CA ARG A 259 30.61 22.99 -27.65
C ARG A 259 31.81 23.19 -26.71
N PRO A 260 33.07 22.98 -27.19
CA PRO A 260 34.26 22.90 -26.34
C PRO A 260 34.93 24.26 -26.06
N ASP A 261 35.66 24.30 -24.94
CA ASP A 261 36.43 25.40 -24.29
C ASP A 261 37.26 26.31 -25.20
N ARG A 262 37.37 27.60 -24.80
CA ARG A 262 38.56 28.51 -24.72
C ARG A 262 38.15 29.71 -23.83
N HIS A 263 38.93 30.31 -22.94
CA HIS A 263 40.38 30.52 -22.81
C HIS A 263 40.75 30.71 -21.34
#